data_AF-A0A2V9HT21-F1
#
_entry.id   AF-A0A2V9HT21-F1
#
_cell.length_a   1.000
_cell.length_b   1.000
_cell.length_c   1.000
_cell.angle_alpha   90.00
_cell.angle_beta   90.00
_cell.angle_gamma   90.00
#
_symmetry.space_group_name_H-M   'P 1'
#
loop_
_entity.id
_entity.type
_entity.pdbx_description
1 polymer ?
#
loop_
_entity_poly.entity_id
_entity_poly.type
_entity_poly.pdbx_seq_one_letter_code
_entity_poly.pdbx_strand_id
1 'polypeptide(L)'
;MKEVGGAIRLAATDLSNHLACRHLTSLDLSVARGERTAPDFEAPDLWVVRERGALHEAAYLAFLDKCGLEVLNLANAGDEAQVLGETQRAMKRGVRVIAQGALSHGRWFGRPDVLRRVAKPSQFGNWSYEVYDCKLTRETKAATILQLSSYSELLEKIQGCAPEWMWVIPPGENFDGEAYRRAEYAAYFRCVKDRLARAVENGSRIGTYPEPVAHCDVCRWFRECDRRRRGDDHLSLVAGIRKQQRNQLEEWDTETMAKLAVLPIPLKERPKHGSREGIERVREQARVQVTGRSEKRLVHEVFLPVAEGLGFCRLPEPSADDVFVDLEGDPFVGQFGLQYLFGLAFNNAGDELRYEKRWALNREEEKKGFEWLVDEVMRRREA
;
A
#
# COMPACT_ATOMS: atom_id res chain seq x y z
N MET A 1 2.33 -17.25 -4.36
CA MET A 1 2.35 -18.39 -5.31
C MET A 1 3.35 -19.45 -4.88
N LYS A 2 3.11 -20.73 -5.21
CA LYS A 2 3.98 -21.87 -4.86
C LYS A 2 3.88 -22.94 -5.94
N GLU A 3 4.99 -23.57 -6.30
CA GLU A 3 4.97 -24.75 -7.17
C GLU A 3 4.59 -26.01 -6.36
N VAL A 4 3.58 -26.74 -6.83
CA VAL A 4 3.06 -27.97 -6.22
C VAL A 4 2.77 -28.96 -7.33
N GLY A 5 3.47 -30.10 -7.34
CA GLY A 5 3.25 -31.17 -8.32
C GLY A 5 3.43 -30.73 -9.78
N GLY A 6 4.38 -29.84 -10.06
CA GLY A 6 4.64 -29.30 -11.40
C GLY A 6 3.65 -28.23 -11.88
N ALA A 7 2.75 -27.77 -11.01
CA ALA A 7 1.80 -26.70 -11.29
C ALA A 7 1.95 -25.54 -10.29
N ILE A 8 1.69 -24.31 -10.76
CA ILE A 8 1.69 -23.13 -9.89
C ILE A 8 0.35 -23.02 -9.17
N ARG A 9 0.40 -23.12 -7.84
CA ARG A 9 -0.72 -22.81 -6.94
C ARG A 9 -0.73 -21.32 -6.62
N LEU A 10 -1.91 -20.71 -6.74
CA LEU A 10 -2.16 -19.28 -6.55
C LEU A 10 -2.93 -19.02 -5.26
N ALA A 11 -2.57 -17.94 -4.58
CA ALA A 11 -3.24 -17.40 -3.42
C ALA A 11 -4.02 -16.12 -3.77
N ALA A 12 -4.96 -15.73 -2.92
CA ALA A 12 -5.68 -14.46 -3.07
C ALA A 12 -4.74 -13.24 -3.03
N THR A 13 -3.63 -13.32 -2.28
CA THR A 13 -2.58 -12.30 -2.26
C THR A 13 -1.87 -12.16 -3.62
N ASP A 14 -1.78 -13.23 -4.42
CA ASP A 14 -1.19 -13.14 -5.77
C ASP A 14 -2.06 -12.29 -6.70
N LEU A 15 -3.39 -12.27 -6.51
CA LEU A 15 -4.30 -11.40 -7.25
C LEU A 15 -4.09 -9.93 -6.88
N SER A 16 -4.01 -9.64 -5.58
CA SER A 16 -3.72 -8.29 -5.08
C SER A 16 -2.37 -7.78 -5.58
N ASN A 17 -1.34 -8.64 -5.54
CA ASN A 17 0.00 -8.35 -6.05
C ASN A 17 -0.01 -8.11 -7.56
N HIS A 18 -0.76 -8.91 -8.33
CA HIS A 18 -0.87 -8.74 -9.78
C HIS A 18 -1.57 -7.45 -10.19
N LEU A 19 -2.65 -7.07 -9.47
CA LEU A 19 -3.33 -5.80 -9.68
C LEU A 19 -2.37 -4.64 -9.38
N ALA A 20 -1.60 -4.75 -8.29
CA ALA A 20 -0.67 -3.71 -7.86
C ALA A 20 0.54 -3.57 -8.79
N CYS A 21 1.15 -4.68 -9.22
CA CYS A 21 2.36 -4.69 -10.01
C CYS A 21 2.52 -5.99 -10.82
N ARG A 22 2.47 -5.90 -12.15
CA ARG A 22 2.73 -7.06 -13.02
C ARG A 22 4.17 -7.55 -12.94
N HIS A 23 5.12 -6.64 -12.71
CA HIS A 23 6.53 -7.00 -12.55
C HIS A 23 6.73 -7.86 -11.30
N LEU A 24 6.03 -7.55 -10.20
CA LEU A 24 6.01 -8.38 -8.99
C LEU A 24 5.52 -9.80 -9.29
N THR A 25 4.45 -9.96 -10.09
CA THR A 25 3.99 -11.29 -10.52
C THR A 25 5.08 -12.07 -11.24
N SER A 26 5.81 -11.45 -12.18
CA SER A 26 6.91 -12.11 -12.89
C SER A 26 8.04 -12.52 -11.94
N LEU A 27 8.42 -11.66 -11.00
CA LEU A 27 9.48 -11.93 -10.03
C LEU A 27 9.10 -13.06 -9.07
N ASP A 28 7.88 -13.02 -8.52
CA ASP A 28 7.37 -14.04 -7.63
C ASP A 28 7.21 -15.39 -8.35
N LEU A 29 6.91 -15.38 -9.65
CA LEU A 29 6.81 -16.59 -10.46
C LEU A 29 8.17 -17.24 -10.67
N SER A 30 9.21 -16.45 -10.97
CA SER A 30 10.58 -16.95 -11.06
C SER A 30 11.08 -17.52 -9.73
N VAL A 31 10.67 -16.94 -8.59
CA VAL A 31 10.95 -17.54 -7.27
C VAL A 31 10.21 -18.87 -7.11
N ALA A 32 8.93 -18.92 -7.46
CA ALA A 32 8.14 -20.14 -7.30
C ALA A 32 8.66 -21.32 -8.14
N ARG A 33 9.27 -21.03 -9.29
CA ARG A 33 9.92 -22.01 -10.19
C ARG A 33 11.37 -22.34 -9.81
N GLY A 34 11.91 -21.72 -8.77
CA GLY A 34 13.32 -21.90 -8.38
C GLY A 34 14.34 -21.27 -9.35
N GLU A 35 13.89 -20.43 -10.28
CA GLU A 35 14.78 -19.70 -11.23
C GLU A 35 15.59 -18.62 -10.50
N ARG A 36 15.12 -18.15 -9.34
CA ARG A 36 15.81 -17.17 -8.49
C ARG A 36 15.42 -17.27 -7.03
N THR A 37 16.24 -16.69 -6.15
CA THR A 37 15.94 -16.55 -4.73
C THR A 37 15.11 -15.29 -4.46
N ALA A 38 14.26 -15.38 -3.43
CA ALA A 38 13.57 -14.21 -2.91
C ALA A 38 14.55 -13.28 -2.16
N PRO A 39 14.37 -11.96 -2.23
CA PRO A 39 15.19 -11.01 -1.49
C PRO A 39 14.85 -11.07 0.01
N ASP A 40 15.85 -10.84 0.85
CA ASP A 40 15.74 -10.75 2.31
C ASP A 40 15.33 -9.35 2.81
N PHE A 41 14.75 -8.52 1.93
CA PHE A 41 14.32 -7.19 2.30
C PHE A 41 12.86 -7.21 2.77
N GLU A 42 12.65 -6.74 3.99
CA GLU A 42 11.34 -6.40 4.52
C GLU A 42 11.28 -4.89 4.81
N ALA A 43 10.19 -4.23 4.39
CA ALA A 43 10.00 -2.82 4.67
C ALA A 43 9.85 -2.60 6.19
N PRO A 44 10.54 -1.60 6.79
CA PRO A 44 10.56 -1.41 8.23
C PRO A 44 9.18 -1.29 8.89
N ASP A 45 8.17 -0.74 8.22
CA ASP A 45 6.85 -0.54 8.85
C ASP A 45 5.92 -1.76 8.70
N LEU A 46 6.31 -2.77 7.92
CA LEU A 46 5.46 -3.93 7.67
C LEU A 46 5.20 -4.77 8.91
N TRP A 47 6.16 -4.86 9.83
CA TRP A 47 5.97 -5.63 11.07
C TRP A 47 4.90 -4.97 11.95
N VAL A 48 4.88 -3.64 12.04
CA VAL A 48 3.86 -2.87 12.79
C VAL A 48 2.47 -3.13 12.23
N VAL A 49 2.35 -3.10 10.89
CA VAL A 49 1.08 -3.37 10.20
C VAL A 49 0.61 -4.81 10.44
N ARG A 50 1.52 -5.79 10.41
CA ARG A 50 1.20 -7.21 10.66
C ARG A 50 0.75 -7.44 12.10
N GLU A 51 1.50 -6.92 13.06
CA GLU A 51 1.19 -7.06 14.49
C GLU A 51 -0.18 -6.46 14.80
N ARG A 52 -0.46 -5.26 14.31
CA ARG A 52 -1.77 -4.61 14.48
C ARG A 52 -2.88 -5.36 13.79
N GLY A 53 -2.63 -5.91 12.61
CA GLY A 53 -3.59 -6.78 11.92
C GLY A 53 -3.97 -7.96 12.80
N ALA A 54 -2.99 -8.63 13.40
CA ALA A 54 -3.21 -9.75 14.31
C ALA A 54 -3.96 -9.32 15.59
N LEU A 55 -3.62 -8.16 16.17
CA LEU A 55 -4.32 -7.61 17.34
C LEU A 55 -5.79 -7.27 17.02
N HIS A 56 -6.05 -6.66 15.86
CA HIS A 56 -7.39 -6.32 15.40
C HIS A 56 -8.24 -7.57 15.16
N GLU A 57 -7.66 -8.58 14.49
CA GLU A 57 -8.33 -9.87 14.30
C GLU A 57 -8.65 -10.53 15.65
N ALA A 58 -7.68 -10.60 16.56
CA ALA A 58 -7.89 -11.16 17.89
C ALA A 58 -8.98 -10.42 18.68
N ALA A 59 -9.02 -9.09 18.59
CA ALA A 59 -10.05 -8.26 19.21
C ALA A 59 -11.44 -8.53 18.60
N TYR A 60 -11.53 -8.72 17.28
CA TYR A 60 -12.78 -9.10 16.62
C TYR A 60 -13.27 -10.48 17.04
N LEU A 61 -12.37 -11.47 17.13
CA LEU A 61 -12.75 -12.81 17.61
C LEU A 61 -13.25 -12.78 19.06
N ALA A 62 -12.58 -12.02 19.93
CA ALA A 62 -13.03 -11.82 21.31
C ALA A 62 -14.39 -11.10 21.39
N PHE A 63 -14.66 -10.17 20.47
CA PHE A 63 -15.97 -9.53 20.36
C PHE A 63 -17.07 -10.52 19.95
N LEU A 64 -16.80 -11.38 18.95
CA LEU A 64 -17.77 -12.41 18.52
C LEU A 64 -18.10 -13.40 19.65
N ASP A 65 -17.09 -13.80 20.43
CA ASP A 65 -17.27 -14.67 21.60
C ASP A 65 -18.12 -13.98 22.69
N LYS A 66 -17.88 -12.69 22.97
CA LYS A 66 -18.73 -11.88 23.86
C LYS A 66 -20.17 -11.75 23.38
N CYS A 67 -20.40 -11.76 22.07
CA CYS A 67 -21.75 -11.82 21.49
C CYS A 67 -22.40 -13.21 21.59
N GLY A 68 -21.76 -14.18 22.24
CA GLY A 68 -22.26 -15.54 22.44
C GLY A 68 -22.16 -16.42 21.18
N LEU A 69 -21.29 -16.07 20.23
CA LEU A 69 -21.05 -16.89 19.04
C LEU A 69 -19.92 -17.88 19.32
N GLU A 70 -20.17 -19.16 19.07
CA GLU A 70 -19.12 -20.19 19.11
C GLU A 70 -18.05 -19.91 18.03
N VAL A 71 -16.84 -19.60 18.46
CA VAL A 71 -15.67 -19.35 17.61
C VAL A 71 -14.72 -20.55 17.62
N LEU A 72 -14.54 -21.19 16.47
CA LEU A 72 -13.49 -22.17 16.24
C LEU A 72 -12.30 -21.49 15.57
N ASN A 73 -11.19 -21.32 16.30
CA ASN A 73 -9.96 -20.73 15.74
C ASN A 73 -8.99 -21.82 15.25
N LEU A 74 -8.69 -21.81 13.96
CA LEU A 74 -7.80 -22.77 13.29
C LEU A 74 -6.39 -22.23 13.03
N ALA A 75 -5.99 -21.10 13.63
CA ALA A 75 -4.66 -20.49 13.48
C ALA A 75 -3.53 -21.53 13.68
N ASN A 76 -3.67 -22.36 14.71
CA ASN A 76 -2.67 -23.34 15.15
C ASN A 76 -3.06 -24.80 14.83
N ALA A 77 -4.02 -25.04 13.93
CA ALA A 77 -4.55 -26.38 13.64
C ALA A 77 -3.60 -27.28 12.82
N GLY A 78 -2.35 -26.85 12.62
CA GLY A 78 -1.29 -27.63 12.00
C GLY A 78 -1.01 -27.24 10.55
N ASP A 79 -0.71 -28.24 9.70
CA ASP A 79 -0.34 -27.99 8.30
C ASP A 79 -1.54 -27.57 7.43
N GLU A 80 -1.27 -27.11 6.20
CA GLU A 80 -2.31 -26.63 5.29
C GLU A 80 -3.40 -27.68 5.01
N ALA A 81 -3.06 -28.97 4.92
CA ALA A 81 -4.02 -30.03 4.63
C ALA A 81 -4.91 -30.30 5.85
N GLN A 82 -4.35 -30.22 7.05
CA GLN A 82 -5.08 -30.33 8.31
C GLN A 82 -6.07 -29.17 8.48
N VAL A 83 -5.63 -27.94 8.24
CA VAL A 83 -6.50 -26.75 8.32
C VAL A 83 -7.64 -26.83 7.30
N LEU A 84 -7.36 -27.25 6.05
CA LEU A 84 -8.39 -27.47 5.03
C LEU A 84 -9.43 -28.51 5.46
N GLY A 85 -8.96 -29.65 5.98
CA GLY A 85 -9.83 -30.72 6.45
C GLY A 85 -10.71 -30.30 7.63
N GLU A 86 -10.13 -29.60 8.61
CA GLU A 86 -10.90 -29.12 9.77
C GLU A 86 -11.89 -28.01 9.40
N THR A 87 -11.51 -27.11 8.50
CA THR A 87 -12.42 -26.07 7.99
C THR A 87 -13.67 -26.72 7.37
N GLN A 88 -13.50 -27.72 6.50
CA GLN A 88 -14.63 -28.42 5.89
C GLN A 88 -15.48 -29.19 6.90
N ARG A 89 -14.86 -29.83 7.91
CA ARG A 89 -15.60 -30.51 8.99
C ARG A 89 -16.41 -29.52 9.83
N ALA A 90 -15.81 -28.39 10.20
CA ALA A 90 -16.48 -27.33 10.95
C ALA A 90 -17.68 -26.75 10.18
N MET A 91 -17.52 -26.52 8.87
CA MET A 91 -18.61 -26.07 8.01
C MET A 91 -19.77 -27.08 7.93
N LYS A 92 -19.45 -28.39 7.82
CA LYS A 92 -20.43 -29.48 7.84
C LYS A 92 -21.16 -29.61 9.18
N ARG A 93 -20.47 -29.34 10.30
CA ARG A 93 -21.09 -29.29 11.63
C ARG A 93 -21.92 -28.01 11.86
N GLY A 94 -21.78 -27.02 11.00
CA GLY A 94 -22.47 -25.74 11.16
C GLY A 94 -21.91 -24.89 12.29
N VAL A 95 -20.60 -24.93 12.55
CA VAL A 95 -19.95 -24.02 13.51
C VAL A 95 -20.28 -22.56 13.19
N ARG A 96 -20.60 -21.74 14.20
CA ARG A 96 -21.11 -20.37 13.98
C ARG A 96 -20.06 -19.45 13.35
N VAL A 97 -18.82 -19.53 13.84
CA VAL A 97 -17.69 -18.72 13.38
C VAL A 97 -16.46 -19.62 13.26
N ILE A 98 -15.81 -19.63 12.09
CA ILE A 98 -14.55 -20.33 11.85
C ILE A 98 -13.50 -19.27 11.54
N ALA A 99 -12.54 -19.10 12.45
CA ALA A 99 -11.43 -18.16 12.27
C ALA A 99 -10.20 -18.86 11.72
N GLN A 100 -9.44 -18.17 10.87
CA GLN A 100 -8.20 -18.64 10.25
C GLN A 100 -8.33 -19.99 9.53
N GLY A 101 -9.51 -20.26 8.96
CA GLY A 101 -9.78 -21.44 8.16
C GLY A 101 -9.14 -21.37 6.77
N ALA A 102 -9.01 -22.50 6.10
CA ALA A 102 -8.44 -22.59 4.76
C ALA A 102 -9.47 -23.07 3.74
N LEU A 103 -9.40 -22.52 2.54
CA LEU A 103 -10.22 -22.88 1.39
C LEU A 103 -9.31 -23.21 0.21
N SER A 104 -9.67 -24.22 -0.58
CA SER A 104 -8.96 -24.53 -1.82
C SER A 104 -9.88 -25.15 -2.86
N HIS A 105 -9.59 -24.85 -4.12
CA HIS A 105 -10.26 -25.46 -5.27
C HIS A 105 -9.39 -25.32 -6.52
N GLY A 106 -9.11 -26.45 -7.20
CA GLY A 106 -8.17 -26.48 -8.32
C GLY A 106 -6.79 -25.96 -7.90
N ARG A 107 -6.25 -24.99 -8.65
CA ARG A 107 -4.96 -24.35 -8.33
C ARG A 107 -5.04 -23.19 -7.34
N TRP A 108 -6.21 -22.90 -6.78
CA TRP A 108 -6.43 -21.73 -5.92
C TRP A 108 -6.50 -22.14 -4.45
N PHE A 109 -5.88 -21.32 -3.61
CA PHE A 109 -5.84 -21.47 -2.15
C PHE A 109 -6.12 -20.12 -1.49
N GLY A 110 -6.75 -20.14 -0.32
CA GLY A 110 -7.04 -18.94 0.44
C GLY A 110 -7.23 -19.22 1.92
N ARG A 111 -6.81 -18.27 2.76
CA ARG A 111 -7.03 -18.28 4.20
C ARG A 111 -7.78 -17.01 4.59
N PRO A 112 -9.13 -17.02 4.58
CA PRO A 112 -9.90 -15.91 5.12
C PRO A 112 -9.69 -15.77 6.62
N ASP A 113 -9.74 -14.53 7.12
CA ASP A 113 -9.64 -14.27 8.56
C ASP A 113 -10.80 -14.94 9.31
N VAL A 114 -12.03 -14.76 8.80
CA VAL A 114 -13.24 -15.34 9.41
C VAL A 114 -14.25 -15.82 8.36
N LEU A 115 -14.86 -16.97 8.62
CA LEU A 115 -16.07 -17.47 7.95
C LEU A 115 -17.23 -17.46 8.95
N ARG A 116 -18.35 -16.81 8.61
CA ARG A 116 -19.54 -16.81 9.49
C ARG A 116 -20.71 -17.53 8.84
N ARG A 117 -21.40 -18.33 9.66
CA ARG A 117 -22.59 -19.08 9.26
C ARG A 117 -23.79 -18.16 9.09
N VAL A 118 -24.43 -18.22 7.93
CA VAL A 118 -25.68 -17.50 7.59
C VAL A 118 -26.82 -18.49 7.30
N ALA A 119 -28.06 -18.04 7.52
CA ALA A 119 -29.27 -18.84 7.34
C ALA A 119 -29.71 -18.90 5.86
N LYS A 120 -28.80 -19.33 4.99
CA LYS A 120 -29.03 -19.51 3.55
C LYS A 120 -28.70 -20.97 3.18
N PRO A 121 -29.62 -21.74 2.59
CA PRO A 121 -29.38 -23.14 2.26
C PRO A 121 -28.15 -23.39 1.37
N SER A 122 -27.50 -24.51 1.61
CA SER A 122 -26.35 -24.99 0.84
C SER A 122 -26.28 -26.52 0.85
N GLN A 123 -25.21 -27.10 0.31
CA GLN A 123 -24.98 -28.54 0.42
C GLN A 123 -24.82 -29.04 1.87
N PHE A 124 -24.64 -28.14 2.85
CA PHE A 124 -24.55 -28.48 4.27
C PHE A 124 -25.91 -28.50 4.97
N GLY A 125 -27.02 -28.17 4.28
CA GLY A 125 -28.36 -28.09 4.84
C GLY A 125 -28.90 -26.66 4.81
N ASN A 126 -29.50 -26.20 5.92
CA ASN A 126 -30.21 -24.91 5.99
C ASN A 126 -29.28 -23.69 6.22
N TRP A 127 -27.97 -23.87 6.07
CA TRP A 127 -26.98 -22.80 6.27
C TRP A 127 -25.87 -22.83 5.23
N SER A 128 -25.18 -21.70 5.11
CA SER A 128 -23.97 -21.48 4.29
C SER A 128 -23.04 -20.55 5.06
N TYR A 129 -21.91 -20.21 4.46
CA TYR A 129 -20.94 -19.28 5.03
C TYR A 129 -20.72 -18.08 4.12
N GLU A 130 -20.38 -16.96 4.76
CA GLU A 130 -19.86 -15.75 4.12
C GLU A 130 -18.48 -15.40 4.69
N VAL A 131 -17.71 -14.63 3.92
CA VAL A 131 -16.32 -14.29 4.23
C VAL A 131 -16.24 -12.93 4.91
N TYR A 132 -15.45 -12.85 5.97
CA TYR A 132 -15.19 -11.67 6.78
C TYR A 132 -13.67 -11.47 6.87
N ASP A 133 -13.20 -10.28 6.50
CA ASP A 133 -11.77 -9.94 6.43
C ASP A 133 -11.50 -8.72 7.31
N CYS A 134 -10.58 -8.85 8.26
CA CYS A 134 -10.24 -7.82 9.22
C CYS A 134 -9.22 -6.86 8.59
N LYS A 135 -9.53 -5.56 8.56
CA LYS A 135 -8.63 -4.53 8.02
C LYS A 135 -8.42 -3.41 9.01
N LEU A 136 -7.22 -2.83 8.99
CA LEU A 136 -6.86 -1.69 9.83
C LEU A 136 -7.38 -0.35 9.28
N THR A 137 -7.58 -0.27 7.96
CA THR A 137 -8.06 0.95 7.30
C THR A 137 -9.57 0.95 7.21
N ARG A 138 -10.19 2.11 7.46
CA ARG A 138 -11.62 2.34 7.20
C ARG A 138 -11.93 2.47 5.72
N GLU A 139 -10.98 2.93 4.92
CA GLU A 139 -11.15 2.93 3.46
C GLU A 139 -10.82 1.54 2.91
N THR A 140 -11.82 0.92 2.29
CA THR A 140 -11.67 -0.40 1.68
C THR A 140 -10.96 -0.30 0.33
N LYS A 141 -9.75 -0.86 0.26
CA LYS A 141 -8.95 -0.90 -0.98
C LYS A 141 -9.51 -1.94 -1.97
N ALA A 142 -9.39 -1.66 -3.27
CA ALA A 142 -9.78 -2.60 -4.33
C ALA A 142 -9.12 -3.99 -4.22
N ALA A 143 -7.88 -4.04 -3.72
CA ALA A 143 -7.17 -5.30 -3.44
C ALA A 143 -7.90 -6.17 -2.41
N THR A 144 -8.46 -5.57 -1.36
CA THR A 144 -9.27 -6.26 -0.34
C THR A 144 -10.51 -6.89 -0.97
N ILE A 145 -11.22 -6.15 -1.83
CA ILE A 145 -12.41 -6.67 -2.52
C ILE A 145 -12.06 -7.84 -3.44
N LEU A 146 -10.93 -7.80 -4.14
CA LEU A 146 -10.48 -8.92 -4.97
C LEU A 146 -10.11 -10.15 -4.13
N GLN A 147 -9.47 -9.95 -2.98
CA GLN A 147 -9.14 -11.02 -2.04
C GLN A 147 -10.41 -11.69 -1.50
N LEU A 148 -11.37 -10.90 -1.02
CA LEU A 148 -12.69 -11.35 -0.60
C LEU A 148 -13.45 -12.08 -1.72
N SER A 149 -13.39 -11.57 -2.95
CA SER A 149 -14.00 -12.21 -4.13
C SER A 149 -13.38 -13.58 -4.41
N SER A 150 -12.05 -13.69 -4.27
CA SER A 150 -11.33 -14.97 -4.40
C SER A 150 -11.76 -15.97 -3.33
N TYR A 151 -11.85 -15.55 -2.07
CA TYR A 151 -12.32 -16.42 -0.98
C TYR A 151 -13.77 -16.84 -1.18
N SER A 152 -14.63 -15.93 -1.64
CA SER A 152 -16.05 -16.20 -1.86
C SER A 152 -16.28 -17.16 -3.02
N GLU A 153 -15.47 -17.12 -4.07
CA GLU A 153 -15.49 -18.11 -5.15
C GLU A 153 -15.01 -19.49 -4.67
N LEU A 154 -13.93 -19.55 -3.87
CA LEU A 154 -13.49 -20.82 -3.27
C LEU A 154 -14.58 -21.41 -2.36
N LEU A 155 -15.25 -20.55 -1.58
CA LEU A 155 -16.33 -20.92 -0.69
C LEU A 155 -17.54 -21.44 -1.46
N GLU A 156 -17.92 -20.79 -2.57
CA GLU A 156 -18.97 -21.25 -3.48
C GLU A 156 -18.72 -22.67 -3.97
N LYS A 157 -17.47 -22.98 -4.35
CA LYS A 157 -17.09 -24.34 -4.80
C LYS A 157 -17.17 -25.38 -3.68
N ILE A 158 -16.96 -24.96 -2.43
CA ILE A 158 -17.00 -25.85 -1.27
C ILE A 158 -18.42 -26.06 -0.77
N GLN A 159 -19.31 -25.06 -0.81
CA GLN A 159 -20.67 -25.14 -0.24
C GLN A 159 -21.78 -25.32 -1.28
N GLY A 160 -21.46 -25.23 -2.57
CA GLY A 160 -22.40 -25.41 -3.68
C GLY A 160 -23.30 -24.21 -3.98
N CYS A 161 -23.18 -23.11 -3.22
CA CYS A 161 -23.92 -21.87 -3.48
C CYS A 161 -23.04 -20.63 -3.24
N ALA A 162 -23.24 -19.60 -4.05
CA ALA A 162 -22.46 -18.37 -3.94
C ALA A 162 -22.83 -17.59 -2.65
N PRO A 163 -21.85 -17.08 -1.89
CA PRO A 163 -22.09 -16.05 -0.87
C PRO A 163 -22.81 -14.85 -1.49
N GLU A 164 -23.73 -14.24 -0.75
CA GLU A 164 -24.37 -13.00 -1.21
C GLU A 164 -23.48 -11.81 -0.91
N TRP A 165 -22.94 -11.77 0.31
CA TRP A 165 -22.12 -10.69 0.83
C TRP A 165 -20.69 -11.14 1.13
N MET A 166 -19.81 -10.14 1.11
CA MET A 166 -18.44 -10.19 1.56
C MET A 166 -18.25 -9.03 2.53
N TRP A 167 -17.57 -9.27 3.65
CA TRP A 167 -17.54 -8.30 4.73
C TRP A 167 -16.12 -7.83 5.03
N VAL A 168 -15.93 -6.51 5.10
CA VAL A 168 -14.72 -5.91 5.64
C VAL A 168 -15.02 -5.44 7.05
N ILE A 169 -14.18 -5.83 8.00
CA ILE A 169 -14.31 -5.47 9.40
C ILE A 169 -13.20 -4.46 9.76
N PRO A 170 -13.49 -3.15 9.74
CA PRO A 170 -12.55 -2.13 10.18
C PRO A 170 -12.44 -2.08 11.72
N PRO A 171 -11.46 -1.35 12.30
CA PRO A 171 -11.37 -1.16 13.74
C PRO A 171 -12.49 -0.24 14.22
N GLY A 172 -13.17 -0.64 15.30
CA GLY A 172 -14.23 0.12 15.94
C GLY A 172 -14.76 -0.60 17.17
N GLU A 173 -15.46 0.10 18.05
CA GLU A 173 -15.96 -0.46 19.32
C GLU A 173 -16.91 -1.66 19.11
N ASN A 174 -17.76 -1.58 18.09
CA ASN A 174 -18.75 -2.62 17.77
C ASN A 174 -18.39 -3.48 16.56
N PHE A 175 -17.22 -3.24 15.95
CA PHE A 175 -16.79 -3.92 14.72
C PHE A 175 -17.87 -3.90 13.61
N ASP A 176 -18.52 -2.75 13.44
CA ASP A 176 -19.52 -2.54 12.39
C ASP A 176 -18.89 -2.81 11.02
N GLY A 177 -19.36 -3.86 10.35
CA GLY A 177 -18.79 -4.33 9.10
C GLY A 177 -19.36 -3.61 7.87
N GLU A 178 -18.51 -3.43 6.86
CA GLU A 178 -18.92 -2.98 5.55
C GLU A 178 -19.29 -4.19 4.67
N ALA A 179 -20.54 -4.23 4.21
CA ALA A 179 -21.05 -5.29 3.34
C ALA A 179 -20.87 -4.96 1.87
N TYR A 180 -20.26 -5.87 1.12
CA TYR A 180 -20.05 -5.77 -0.32
C TYR A 180 -20.74 -6.93 -1.03
N ARG A 181 -21.67 -6.63 -1.94
CA ARG A 181 -22.40 -7.67 -2.67
C ARG A 181 -21.48 -8.31 -3.71
N ARG A 182 -21.24 -9.61 -3.59
CA ARG A 182 -20.30 -10.35 -4.47
C ARG A 182 -20.62 -10.15 -5.96
N ALA A 183 -21.89 -10.14 -6.32
CA ALA A 183 -22.35 -10.03 -7.71
C ALA A 183 -21.87 -8.74 -8.39
N GLU A 184 -21.72 -7.63 -7.66
CA GLU A 184 -21.30 -6.33 -8.18
C GLU A 184 -19.82 -6.33 -8.63
N TYR A 185 -18.99 -7.18 -8.01
CA TYR A 185 -17.55 -7.27 -8.28
C TYR A 185 -17.16 -8.47 -9.13
N ALA A 186 -18.08 -9.42 -9.34
CA ALA A 186 -17.78 -10.72 -9.95
C ALA A 186 -17.19 -10.61 -11.36
N ALA A 187 -17.65 -9.67 -12.19
CA ALA A 187 -17.12 -9.48 -13.55
C ALA A 187 -15.68 -8.96 -13.55
N TYR A 188 -15.40 -7.96 -12.71
CA TYR A 188 -14.06 -7.40 -12.57
C TYR A 188 -13.09 -8.42 -11.97
N PHE A 189 -13.53 -9.15 -10.94
CA PHE A 189 -12.76 -10.24 -10.33
C PHE A 189 -12.35 -11.29 -11.39
N ARG A 190 -13.29 -11.78 -12.20
CA ARG A 190 -12.98 -12.75 -13.28
C ARG A 190 -11.93 -12.19 -14.25
N CYS A 191 -12.07 -10.92 -14.65
CA CYS A 191 -11.13 -10.26 -15.56
C CYS A 191 -9.69 -10.21 -14.97
N VAL A 192 -9.54 -9.83 -13.70
CA VAL A 192 -8.22 -9.79 -13.05
C VAL A 192 -7.65 -11.19 -12.85
N LYS A 193 -8.51 -12.15 -12.47
CA LYS A 193 -8.14 -13.56 -12.31
C LYS A 193 -7.62 -14.18 -13.60
N ASP A 194 -8.29 -13.93 -14.72
CA ASP A 194 -7.87 -14.41 -16.04
C ASP A 194 -6.57 -13.75 -16.50
N ARG A 195 -6.35 -12.47 -16.17
CA ARG A 195 -5.08 -11.79 -16.47
C ARG A 195 -3.91 -12.40 -15.69
N LEU A 196 -4.10 -12.67 -14.39
CA LEU A 196 -3.09 -13.37 -13.59
C LEU A 196 -2.84 -14.78 -14.14
N ALA A 197 -3.90 -15.51 -14.49
CA ALA A 197 -3.79 -16.83 -15.11
C ALA A 197 -2.89 -16.83 -16.33
N ARG A 198 -3.16 -15.93 -17.27
CA ARG A 198 -2.36 -15.77 -18.50
C ARG A 198 -0.93 -15.35 -18.20
N ALA A 199 -0.72 -14.48 -17.21
CA ALA A 199 0.63 -14.05 -16.83
C ALA A 199 1.47 -15.24 -16.31
N VAL A 200 0.85 -16.14 -15.55
CA VAL A 200 1.50 -17.35 -15.03
C VAL A 200 1.77 -18.37 -16.15
N GLU A 201 0.81 -18.56 -17.06
CA GLU A 201 0.93 -19.47 -18.20
C GLU A 201 1.97 -19.01 -19.22
N ASN A 202 1.98 -17.71 -19.55
CA ASN A 202 2.98 -17.13 -20.44
C ASN A 202 4.38 -17.09 -19.80
N GLY A 203 4.45 -17.12 -18.47
CA GLY A 203 5.69 -17.02 -17.71
C GLY A 203 6.44 -15.70 -17.90
N SER A 204 7.73 -15.71 -17.60
CA SER A 204 8.64 -14.58 -17.80
C SER A 204 8.96 -14.27 -19.28
N ARG A 205 8.27 -14.90 -20.24
CA ARG A 205 8.45 -14.65 -21.68
C ARG A 205 8.06 -13.24 -22.09
N ILE A 206 7.14 -12.62 -21.34
CA ILE A 206 6.81 -11.20 -21.51
C ILE A 206 7.73 -10.41 -20.57
N GLY A 207 8.74 -9.77 -21.15
CA GLY A 207 9.62 -8.87 -20.39
C GLY A 207 8.81 -7.79 -19.69
N THR A 208 8.95 -7.69 -18.37
CA THR A 208 8.34 -6.63 -17.57
C THR A 208 9.43 -5.68 -17.05
N TYR A 209 9.08 -4.41 -16.90
CA TYR A 209 9.95 -3.38 -16.34
C TYR A 209 9.43 -2.92 -14.97
N PRO A 210 10.32 -2.62 -13.98
CA PRO A 210 9.94 -2.18 -12.64
C PRO A 210 9.43 -0.73 -12.59
N GLU A 211 8.35 -0.44 -13.31
CA GLU A 211 7.61 0.83 -13.21
C GLU A 211 7.24 1.12 -11.73
N PRO A 212 7.51 2.33 -11.21
CA PRO A 212 7.14 2.65 -9.84
C PRO A 212 5.63 2.70 -9.69
N VAL A 213 5.13 2.09 -8.61
CA VAL A 213 3.72 2.01 -8.24
C VAL A 213 3.60 2.20 -6.73
N ALA A 214 2.41 2.54 -6.23
CA ALA A 214 2.19 2.74 -4.79
C ALA A 214 2.55 1.51 -3.93
N HIS A 215 2.48 0.31 -4.50
CA HIS A 215 2.88 -0.91 -3.78
C HIS A 215 4.40 -1.02 -3.54
N CYS A 216 5.22 -0.18 -4.18
CA CYS A 216 6.67 -0.17 -3.97
C CYS A 216 7.07 0.10 -2.51
N ASP A 217 6.26 0.85 -1.75
CA ASP A 217 6.54 1.24 -0.36
C ASP A 217 6.66 0.03 0.58
N VAL A 218 5.97 -1.07 0.24
CA VAL A 218 5.94 -2.32 1.03
C VAL A 218 6.51 -3.52 0.26
N CYS A 219 6.95 -3.32 -0.98
CA CYS A 219 7.36 -4.44 -1.84
C CYS A 219 8.77 -4.93 -1.48
N ARG A 220 8.91 -6.23 -1.22
CA ARG A 220 10.22 -6.88 -0.96
C ARG A 220 11.25 -6.71 -2.08
N TRP A 221 10.79 -6.45 -3.30
CA TRP A 221 11.65 -6.26 -4.49
C TRP A 221 12.06 -4.80 -4.70
N PHE A 222 11.63 -3.86 -3.85
CA PHE A 222 11.84 -2.43 -4.05
C PHE A 222 13.31 -2.07 -4.31
N ARG A 223 14.24 -2.58 -3.50
CA ARG A 223 15.68 -2.25 -3.62
C ARG A 223 16.28 -2.67 -4.97
N GLU A 224 15.90 -3.85 -5.47
CA GLU A 224 16.35 -4.33 -6.78
C GLU A 224 15.74 -3.50 -7.91
N CYS A 225 14.43 -3.30 -7.86
CA CYS A 225 13.69 -2.47 -8.81
C CYS A 225 14.26 -1.04 -8.87
N ASP A 226 14.55 -0.43 -7.71
CA ASP A 226 15.11 0.92 -7.64
C ASP A 226 16.53 1.00 -8.18
N ARG A 227 17.38 0.02 -7.84
CA ARG A 227 18.73 -0.08 -8.38
C ARG A 227 18.71 -0.18 -9.91
N ARG A 228 17.81 -1.01 -10.47
CA ARG A 228 17.65 -1.13 -11.92
C ARG A 228 17.24 0.21 -12.55
N ARG A 229 16.20 0.86 -12.02
CA ARG A 229 15.76 2.18 -12.54
C ARG A 229 16.86 3.23 -12.49
N ARG A 230 17.68 3.25 -11.43
CA ARG A 230 18.84 4.15 -11.31
C ARG A 230 19.96 3.81 -12.27
N GLY A 231 20.24 2.52 -12.46
CA GLY A 231 21.23 2.04 -13.43
C GLY A 231 20.83 2.39 -14.87
N ASP A 232 19.54 2.26 -15.18
CA ASP A 232 18.97 2.54 -16.50
C ASP A 232 18.74 4.05 -16.75
N ASP A 233 19.09 4.92 -15.79
CA ASP A 233 18.82 6.37 -15.81
C ASP A 233 17.35 6.71 -16.15
N HIS A 234 16.44 5.89 -15.62
CA HIS A 234 15.06 5.84 -16.06
C HIS A 234 14.30 7.14 -15.78
N LEU A 235 13.44 7.54 -16.72
CA LEU A 235 12.63 8.77 -16.63
C LEU A 235 11.82 8.90 -15.35
N SER A 236 11.42 7.79 -14.71
CA SER A 236 10.62 7.83 -13.49
C SER A 236 11.31 8.48 -12.28
N LEU A 237 12.62 8.72 -12.38
CA LEU A 237 13.41 9.42 -11.36
C LEU A 237 13.26 10.95 -11.45
N VAL A 238 12.67 11.48 -12.52
CA VAL A 238 12.33 12.90 -12.64
C VAL A 238 11.13 13.21 -11.74
N ALA A 239 11.28 14.20 -10.86
CA ALA A 239 10.24 14.57 -9.91
C ALA A 239 8.98 15.04 -10.66
N GLY A 240 7.81 14.57 -10.22
CA GLY A 240 6.52 14.97 -10.79
C GLY A 240 6.19 14.41 -12.18
N ILE A 241 7.08 13.61 -12.80
CA ILE A 241 6.81 13.02 -14.11
C ILE A 241 5.71 11.96 -14.04
N ARG A 242 4.72 12.10 -14.92
CA ARG A 242 3.61 11.13 -15.02
C ARG A 242 3.96 10.02 -16.01
N LYS A 243 3.37 8.84 -15.81
CA LYS A 243 3.54 7.69 -16.72
C LYS A 243 3.23 8.02 -18.18
N GLN A 244 2.16 8.79 -18.43
CA GLN A 244 1.80 9.21 -19.79
C GLN A 244 2.90 10.06 -20.46
N GLN A 245 3.58 10.90 -19.69
CA GLN A 245 4.70 11.70 -20.19
C GLN A 245 5.91 10.82 -20.50
N ARG A 246 6.20 9.82 -19.65
CA ARG A 246 7.27 8.83 -19.92
C ARG A 246 7.03 8.06 -21.22
N ASN A 247 5.84 7.50 -21.38
CA ASN A 247 5.47 6.80 -22.60
C ASN A 247 5.64 7.70 -23.85
N GLN A 248 5.25 8.97 -23.76
CA GLN A 248 5.43 9.91 -24.87
C GLN A 248 6.90 10.22 -25.17
N LEU A 249 7.74 10.34 -24.13
CA LEU A 249 9.18 10.58 -24.27
C LEU A 249 9.91 9.36 -24.82
N GLU A 250 9.48 8.14 -24.46
CA GLU A 250 9.96 6.90 -25.07
C GLU A 250 9.63 6.84 -26.57
N GLU A 251 8.45 7.30 -27.00
CA GLU A 251 8.10 7.42 -28.43
C GLU A 251 8.98 8.45 -29.18
N TRP A 252 9.65 9.35 -28.45
CA TRP A 252 10.58 10.36 -28.99
C TRP A 252 12.05 10.00 -28.73
N ASP A 253 12.35 8.72 -28.46
CA ASP A 253 13.71 8.23 -28.19
C ASP A 253 14.43 9.01 -27.05
N THR A 254 13.65 9.49 -26.08
CA THR A 254 14.06 10.26 -24.91
C THR A 254 13.81 9.47 -23.63
N GLU A 255 14.27 8.22 -23.57
CA GLU A 255 13.96 7.25 -22.51
C GLU A 255 14.79 7.38 -21.23
N THR A 256 15.70 8.36 -21.14
CA THR A 256 16.56 8.58 -19.96
C THR A 256 16.48 10.01 -19.42
N MET A 257 16.79 10.19 -18.13
CA MET A 257 16.89 11.52 -17.51
C MET A 257 17.89 12.40 -18.24
N ALA A 258 19.05 11.86 -18.60
CA ALA A 258 20.10 12.59 -19.30
C ALA A 258 19.63 13.07 -20.68
N LYS A 259 18.95 12.21 -21.46
CA LYS A 259 18.38 12.60 -22.76
C LYS A 259 17.30 13.66 -22.58
N LEU A 260 16.42 13.49 -21.59
CA LEU A 260 15.38 14.47 -21.31
C LEU A 260 15.96 15.83 -20.93
N ALA A 261 16.98 15.87 -20.06
CA ALA A 261 17.62 17.10 -19.60
C ALA A 261 18.19 17.97 -20.72
N VAL A 262 18.53 17.37 -21.87
CA VAL A 262 19.07 18.07 -23.04
C VAL A 262 18.06 18.16 -24.20
N LEU A 263 16.84 17.66 -24.02
CA LEU A 263 15.79 17.72 -25.05
C LEU A 263 15.57 19.19 -25.46
N PRO A 264 15.65 19.53 -26.76
CA PRO A 264 15.50 20.90 -27.21
C PRO A 264 14.12 21.47 -26.90
N ILE A 265 14.09 22.67 -26.32
CA ILE A 265 12.88 23.48 -26.14
C ILE A 265 13.00 24.79 -26.94
N PRO A 266 11.91 25.31 -27.51
CA PRO A 266 10.53 24.81 -27.44
C PRO A 266 10.35 23.49 -28.21
N LEU A 267 9.41 22.66 -27.77
CA LEU A 267 9.17 21.37 -28.41
C LEU A 267 8.69 21.53 -29.85
N LYS A 268 9.37 20.86 -30.78
CA LYS A 268 9.02 20.87 -32.22
C LYS A 268 7.66 20.20 -32.47
N GLU A 269 7.44 19.06 -31.83
CA GLU A 269 6.23 18.25 -31.98
C GLU A 269 5.27 18.46 -30.81
N ARG A 270 3.97 18.30 -31.06
CA ARG A 270 2.97 18.28 -30.00
C ARG A 270 2.85 16.84 -29.47
N PRO A 271 2.89 16.61 -28.15
CA PRO A 271 2.67 15.27 -27.61
C PRO A 271 1.26 14.78 -27.97
N LYS A 272 1.11 13.48 -28.25
CA LYS A 272 -0.19 12.84 -28.51
C LYS A 272 -1.11 12.95 -27.30
N HIS A 273 -0.53 12.94 -26.10
CA HIS A 273 -1.23 13.08 -24.83
C HIS A 273 -0.55 14.12 -23.94
N GLY A 274 -1.34 15.03 -23.36
CA GLY A 274 -0.84 16.12 -22.51
C GLY A 274 -0.56 17.41 -23.28
N SER A 275 0.16 18.33 -22.63
CA SER A 275 0.51 19.65 -23.17
C SER A 275 2.02 19.78 -23.38
N ARG A 276 2.43 20.72 -24.25
CA ARG A 276 3.85 21.01 -24.48
C ARG A 276 4.51 21.53 -23.22
N GLU A 277 3.84 22.46 -22.54
CA GLU A 277 4.27 23.08 -21.30
C GLU A 277 4.47 22.05 -20.20
N GLY A 278 3.63 21.01 -20.15
CA GLY A 278 3.77 19.91 -19.20
C GLY A 278 5.06 19.11 -19.42
N ILE A 279 5.42 18.82 -20.67
CA ILE A 279 6.68 18.12 -20.99
C ILE A 279 7.87 19.05 -20.77
N GLU A 280 7.78 20.33 -21.17
CA GLU A 280 8.84 21.33 -20.95
C GLU A 280 9.15 21.53 -19.47
N ARG A 281 8.13 21.55 -18.60
CA ARG A 281 8.32 21.60 -17.13
C ARG A 281 9.10 20.39 -16.61
N VAL A 282 8.73 19.20 -17.06
CA VAL A 282 9.42 17.96 -16.64
C VAL A 282 10.83 17.91 -17.22
N ARG A 283 11.05 18.45 -18.43
CA ARG A 283 12.37 18.64 -19.03
C ARG A 283 13.25 19.54 -18.19
N GLU A 284 12.75 20.71 -17.77
CA GLU A 284 13.49 21.62 -16.88
C GLU A 284 13.78 20.97 -15.53
N GLN A 285 12.81 20.25 -14.97
CA GLN A 285 13.00 19.48 -13.74
C GLN A 285 14.11 18.42 -13.89
N ALA A 286 14.15 17.71 -15.02
CA ALA A 286 15.23 16.77 -15.33
C ALA A 286 16.58 17.48 -15.45
N ARG A 287 16.65 18.66 -16.10
CA ARG A 287 17.87 19.46 -16.20
C ARG A 287 18.43 19.82 -14.83
N VAL A 288 17.59 20.35 -13.93
CA VAL A 288 18.01 20.72 -12.57
C VAL A 288 18.51 19.50 -11.79
N GLN A 289 17.79 18.38 -11.85
CA GLN A 289 18.18 17.14 -11.18
C GLN A 289 19.50 16.55 -11.72
N VAL A 290 19.69 16.53 -13.04
CA VAL A 290 20.92 16.04 -13.68
C VAL A 290 22.10 16.95 -13.36
N THR A 291 21.89 18.27 -13.34
CA THR A 291 22.91 19.25 -12.95
C THR A 291 23.34 19.02 -11.50
N GLY A 292 22.39 18.94 -10.56
CA GLY A 292 22.70 18.70 -9.15
C GLY A 292 23.39 17.36 -8.90
N ARG A 293 23.01 16.29 -9.62
CA ARG A 293 23.72 15.00 -9.57
C ARG A 293 25.15 15.10 -10.07
N SER A 294 25.38 15.82 -11.16
CA SER A 294 26.71 15.97 -11.78
C SER A 294 27.64 16.81 -10.91
N GLU A 295 27.11 17.88 -10.33
CA GLU A 295 27.85 18.80 -9.46
C GLU A 295 27.94 18.32 -8.00
N LYS A 296 27.20 17.25 -7.65
CA LYS A 296 27.08 16.73 -6.27
C LYS A 296 26.63 17.79 -5.25
N ARG A 297 25.77 18.71 -5.68
CA ARG A 297 25.18 19.75 -4.83
C ARG A 297 23.69 19.90 -5.11
N LEU A 298 22.96 20.44 -4.13
CA LEU A 298 21.57 20.84 -4.34
C LEU A 298 21.54 22.04 -5.28
N VAL A 299 20.86 21.88 -6.41
CA VAL A 299 20.59 22.95 -7.38
C VAL A 299 19.10 23.21 -7.32
N HIS A 300 18.73 24.48 -7.23
CA HIS A 300 17.36 24.95 -7.26
C HIS A 300 17.26 26.19 -8.14
N GLU A 301 16.10 26.38 -8.75
CA GLU A 301 15.81 27.53 -9.60
C GLU A 301 14.38 28.00 -9.33
N VAL A 302 14.17 29.30 -9.43
CA VAL A 302 12.84 29.88 -9.25
C VAL A 302 12.08 29.77 -10.57
N PHE A 303 11.00 28.98 -10.56
CA PHE A 303 10.20 28.70 -11.77
C PHE A 303 9.38 29.92 -12.25
N LEU A 304 8.95 30.77 -11.33
CA LEU A 304 8.21 32.00 -11.63
C LEU A 304 9.10 33.21 -11.33
N PRO A 305 9.00 34.31 -12.09
CA PRO A 305 9.64 35.56 -11.72
C PRO A 305 9.24 35.96 -10.30
N VAL A 306 10.22 36.39 -9.51
CA VAL A 306 9.96 37.01 -8.22
C VAL A 306 9.17 38.29 -8.49
N ALA A 307 7.92 38.32 -8.03
CA ALA A 307 6.99 39.41 -8.28
C ALA A 307 6.40 39.89 -6.96
N GLU A 308 6.33 41.21 -6.80
CA GLU A 308 5.79 41.84 -5.61
C GLU A 308 4.36 41.35 -5.33
N GLY A 309 4.06 41.03 -4.07
CA GLY A 309 2.76 40.51 -3.66
C GLY A 309 2.48 39.05 -4.01
N LEU A 310 3.44 38.31 -4.59
CA LEU A 310 3.29 36.88 -4.94
C LEU A 310 4.38 35.99 -4.31
N GLY A 311 4.03 34.73 -4.03
CA GLY A 311 4.98 33.69 -3.59
C GLY A 311 5.81 34.12 -2.38
N PHE A 312 7.14 34.02 -2.50
CA PHE A 312 8.09 34.39 -1.45
C PHE A 312 8.01 35.86 -1.05
N CYS A 313 7.59 36.77 -1.93
CA CYS A 313 7.43 38.20 -1.60
C CYS A 313 6.21 38.49 -0.68
N ARG A 314 5.41 37.47 -0.36
CA ARG A 314 4.36 37.56 0.66
C ARG A 314 4.85 37.14 2.05
N LEU A 315 6.04 36.56 2.14
CA LEU A 315 6.64 36.26 3.43
C LEU A 315 7.07 37.57 4.08
N PRO A 316 6.97 37.69 5.41
CA PRO A 316 7.61 38.77 6.16
C PRO A 316 9.11 38.85 5.86
N GLU A 317 9.72 40.00 6.12
CA GLU A 317 11.18 40.09 6.15
C GLU A 317 11.74 39.12 7.22
N PRO A 318 12.86 38.43 6.95
CA PRO A 318 13.46 37.54 7.93
C PRO A 318 13.70 38.23 9.26
N SER A 319 13.34 37.56 10.35
CA SER A 319 13.53 38.05 11.71
C SER A 319 14.58 37.21 12.43
N ALA A 320 15.29 37.81 13.39
CA ALA A 320 16.16 37.06 14.30
C ALA A 320 15.37 36.03 15.13
N ASP A 321 14.06 36.24 15.28
CA ASP A 321 13.14 35.37 16.00
C ASP A 321 12.41 34.36 15.09
N ASP A 322 12.86 34.19 13.84
CA ASP A 322 12.34 33.15 12.96
C ASP A 322 12.60 31.75 13.55
N VAL A 323 11.58 30.89 13.45
CA VAL A 323 11.63 29.52 13.96
C VAL A 323 11.28 28.51 12.88
N PHE A 324 11.97 27.38 12.93
CA PHE A 324 11.72 26.23 12.08
C PHE A 324 11.17 25.11 12.96
N VAL A 325 9.93 24.73 12.69
CA VAL A 325 9.24 23.69 13.45
C VAL A 325 9.61 22.32 12.89
N ASP A 326 9.95 21.41 13.80
CA ASP A 326 10.21 20.00 13.52
C ASP A 326 9.14 19.14 14.22
N LEU A 327 8.31 18.48 13.43
CA LEU A 327 7.20 17.67 13.91
C LEU A 327 7.34 16.25 13.39
N GLU A 328 7.48 15.28 14.30
CA GLU A 328 7.40 13.85 14.01
C GLU A 328 6.25 13.16 14.74
N GLY A 329 5.49 12.37 13.99
CA GLY A 329 4.32 11.66 14.48
C GLY A 329 4.34 10.19 14.10
N ASP A 330 3.73 9.37 14.95
CA ASP A 330 3.46 7.96 14.68
C ASP A 330 1.98 7.80 14.35
N PRO A 331 1.60 7.59 13.06
CA PRO A 331 0.21 7.44 12.65
C PRO A 331 -0.44 6.20 13.25
N PHE A 332 0.34 5.28 13.79
CA PHE A 332 -0.16 4.05 14.34
C PHE A 332 -0.70 4.27 15.76
N VAL A 333 -0.16 5.11 16.64
CA VAL A 333 -0.61 5.13 18.06
C VAL A 333 -2.11 5.45 18.24
N GLY A 334 -2.84 4.55 18.92
CA GLY A 334 -4.28 4.68 19.15
C GLY A 334 -5.10 4.71 17.85
N GLN A 335 -6.17 5.51 17.82
CA GLN A 335 -7.05 5.65 16.65
C GLN A 335 -6.61 6.77 15.70
N PHE A 336 -5.96 7.82 16.21
CA PHE A 336 -5.67 9.05 15.47
C PHE A 336 -4.18 9.31 15.24
N GLY A 337 -3.30 8.38 15.63
CA GLY A 337 -1.85 8.60 15.64
C GLY A 337 -1.40 9.55 16.76
N LEU A 338 -0.13 9.54 17.13
CA LEU A 338 0.43 10.39 18.20
C LEU A 338 1.56 11.23 17.63
N GLN A 339 1.47 12.55 17.80
CA GLN A 339 2.61 13.43 17.59
C GLN A 339 3.58 13.26 18.77
N TYR A 340 4.73 12.64 18.52
CA TYR A 340 5.65 12.27 19.59
C TYR A 340 6.83 13.24 19.74
N LEU A 341 7.12 14.05 18.71
CA LEU A 341 8.17 15.06 18.75
C LEU A 341 7.59 16.43 18.41
N PHE A 342 7.82 17.38 19.30
CA PHE A 342 7.62 18.81 19.07
C PHE A 342 8.99 19.47 19.19
N GLY A 343 9.57 19.85 18.06
CA GLY A 343 10.88 20.47 17.96
C GLY A 343 10.81 21.89 17.39
N LEU A 344 11.72 22.74 17.83
CA LEU A 344 11.84 24.12 17.39
C LEU A 344 13.33 24.45 17.22
N ALA A 345 13.73 24.72 15.99
CA ALA A 345 15.05 25.20 15.63
C ALA A 345 15.00 26.73 15.41
N PHE A 346 15.94 27.46 15.99
CA PHE A 346 15.99 28.92 15.92
C PHE A 346 17.41 29.43 16.11
N ASN A 347 17.70 30.63 15.61
CA ASN A 347 18.98 31.28 15.83
C ASN A 347 18.97 32.05 17.16
N ASN A 348 20.08 32.01 17.89
CA ASN A 348 20.31 32.89 19.02
C ASN A 348 20.96 34.21 18.57
N ALA A 349 21.10 35.17 19.50
CA ALA A 349 21.72 36.50 19.30
C ALA A 349 23.17 36.51 18.74
N GLY A 350 23.76 35.35 18.43
CA GLY A 350 25.06 35.20 17.78
C GLY A 350 25.04 34.29 16.55
N ASP A 351 23.88 34.12 15.90
CA ASP A 351 23.67 33.25 14.73
C ASP A 351 24.00 31.76 14.96
N GLU A 352 24.00 31.32 16.21
CA GLU A 352 24.14 29.91 16.57
C GLU A 352 22.77 29.23 16.53
N LEU A 353 22.64 28.17 15.72
CA LEU A 353 21.44 27.36 15.63
C LEU A 353 21.23 26.58 16.92
N ARG A 354 20.14 26.87 17.63
CA ARG A 354 19.66 26.09 18.77
C ARG A 354 18.46 25.25 18.37
N TYR A 355 18.36 24.08 19.00
CA TYR A 355 17.25 23.16 18.82
C TYR A 355 16.71 22.74 20.18
N GLU A 356 15.46 23.09 20.43
CA GLU A 356 14.71 22.65 21.61
C GLU A 356 13.65 21.65 21.19
N LYS A 357 13.39 20.66 22.05
CA LYS A 357 12.33 19.68 21.80
C LYS A 357 11.61 19.22 23.05
N ARG A 358 10.39 18.74 22.84
CA ARG A 358 9.58 17.98 23.81
C ARG A 358 9.15 16.67 23.17
N TRP A 359 9.29 15.59 23.94
CA TRP A 359 8.79 14.28 23.57
C TRP A 359 7.42 14.05 24.19
N ALA A 360 6.59 13.27 23.51
CA ALA A 360 5.30 12.81 23.99
C ALA A 360 5.16 11.31 23.77
N LEU A 361 4.84 10.58 24.84
CA LEU A 361 4.61 9.13 24.84
C LEU A 361 3.12 8.78 25.03
N ASN A 362 2.29 9.78 25.31
CA ASN A 362 0.85 9.64 25.48
C ASN A 362 0.11 10.93 25.09
N ARG A 363 -1.23 10.88 25.05
CA ARG A 363 -2.08 12.03 24.65
C ARG A 363 -1.95 13.25 25.56
N GLU A 364 -1.69 13.04 26.85
CA GLU A 364 -1.54 14.14 27.78
C GLU A 364 -0.23 14.90 27.52
N GLU A 365 0.85 14.15 27.26
CA GLU A 365 2.15 14.73 26.88
C GLU A 365 2.11 15.35 25.49
N GLU A 366 1.39 14.77 24.53
CA GLU A 366 1.19 15.37 23.20
C GLU A 366 0.53 16.74 23.32
N LYS A 367 -0.51 16.84 24.15
CA LYS A 367 -1.16 18.12 24.44
C LYS A 367 -0.17 19.11 25.05
N LYS A 368 0.63 18.71 26.05
CA LYS A 368 1.64 19.57 26.67
C LYS A 368 2.73 20.00 25.67
N GLY A 369 3.15 19.11 24.79
CA GLY A 369 4.12 19.40 23.72
C GLY A 369 3.59 20.42 22.72
N PHE A 370 2.31 20.29 22.34
CA PHE A 370 1.63 21.26 21.49
C PHE A 370 1.48 22.63 22.17
N GLU A 371 1.00 22.66 23.43
CA GLU A 371 0.88 23.90 24.22
C GLU A 371 2.25 24.59 24.33
N TRP A 372 3.30 23.86 24.68
CA TRP A 372 4.67 24.39 24.72
C TRP A 372 5.11 24.99 23.38
N LEU A 373 4.88 24.29 22.26
CA LEU A 373 5.26 24.78 20.94
C LEU A 373 4.52 26.08 20.60
N VAL A 374 3.21 26.14 20.85
CA VAL A 374 2.40 27.33 20.59
C VAL A 374 2.84 28.50 21.47
N ASP A 375 3.03 28.27 22.77
CA ASP A 375 3.49 29.30 23.71
C ASP A 375 4.84 29.87 23.28
N GLU A 376 5.75 29.02 22.82
CA GLU A 376 7.11 29.41 22.45
C GLU A 376 7.18 30.14 21.09
N VAL A 377 6.27 29.81 20.17
CA VAL A 377 6.03 30.58 18.93
C VAL A 377 5.40 31.94 19.26
N MET A 378 4.39 31.98 20.13
CA MET A 378 3.70 33.23 20.49
C MET A 378 4.63 34.18 21.25
N ARG A 379 5.44 33.67 22.18
CA ARG A 379 6.44 34.46 22.92
C ARG A 379 7.44 35.14 21.99
N ARG A 380 7.91 34.44 20.95
CA ARG A 380 8.81 35.02 19.94
C ARG A 380 8.12 35.98 18.98
N ARG A 381 6.84 35.78 18.71
CA ARG A 381 6.06 36.69 17.88
C ARG A 381 5.78 38.04 18.56
N GLU A 382 5.72 38.06 19.89
CA GLU A 382 5.53 39.27 20.69
C GLU A 382 6.82 40.05 20.97
N ALA A 383 7.98 39.38 20.89
CA ALA A 383 9.31 39.99 20.98
C ALA A 383 9.61 40.78 19.70
#